data_AF-A0A6C0HCB2-F1
#
_entry.id   AF-A0A6C0HCB2-F1
#
_cell.length_a   1.000
_cell.length_b   1.000
_cell.length_c   1.000
_cell.angle_alpha   90.00
_cell.angle_beta   90.00
_cell.angle_gamma   90.00
#
_symmetry.space_group_name_H-M   'P 1'
#
loop_
_entity.id
_entity.type
_entity.pdbx_description
1 polymer ?
#
loop_
_entity_poly.entity_id
_entity_poly.type
_entity_poly.pdbx_seq_one_letter_code
_entity_poly.pdbx_strand_id
1 'polypeptide(L)'
;MFLQFLKSSFFVLSIFGSSIFTAYNLCKIKKIHFINPELIKHKSKFGEYMITIGNTIFPVFTTTTCINVYFMERFDTNKHSFLQTLLNCAAYSIIAEMSYYVYHRAIHHKYVYKQIHSKHHENIVVYPLDSLYFTSIDIICYVSCLHSPLLFIKMDWFEYFIALYFYVTMGFLSHSNLCYNHHVLHHKLFKCNYCLVFPFFDIAFQTLRMK
;
A
#
# COMPACT_ATOMS: atom_id res chain seq x y z
N MET A 1 -17.75 21.44 0.61
CA MET A 1 -17.41 20.46 -0.42
C MET A 1 -16.12 20.79 -1.19
N PHE A 2 -16.06 21.81 -2.08
CA PHE A 2 -14.85 22.08 -2.88
C PHE A 2 -13.55 22.23 -2.07
N LEU A 3 -13.57 23.01 -0.99
CA LEU A 3 -12.40 23.20 -0.12
C LEU A 3 -11.96 21.90 0.58
N GLN A 4 -12.90 20.99 0.89
CA GLN A 4 -12.60 19.70 1.50
C GLN A 4 -11.88 18.80 0.50
N PHE A 5 -12.36 18.76 -0.75
CA PHE A 5 -11.66 18.08 -1.84
C PHE A 5 -10.25 18.62 -2.03
N LEU A 6 -10.08 19.94 -2.06
CA LEU A 6 -8.75 20.54 -2.24
C LEU A 6 -7.79 20.16 -1.10
N LYS A 7 -8.23 20.29 0.16
CA LYS A 7 -7.43 19.89 1.34
C LYS A 7 -7.05 18.41 1.28
N SER A 8 -8.02 17.56 0.94
CA SER A 8 -7.77 16.13 0.80
C SER A 8 -6.79 15.83 -0.33
N SER A 9 -6.95 16.43 -1.52
CA SER A 9 -6.04 16.22 -2.64
C SER A 9 -4.59 16.61 -2.29
N PHE A 10 -4.40 17.73 -1.60
CA PHE A 10 -3.07 18.11 -1.10
C PHE A 10 -2.52 17.09 -0.12
N PHE A 11 -3.33 16.62 0.84
CA PHE A 11 -2.92 15.58 1.79
C PHE A 11 -2.46 14.30 1.07
N VAL A 12 -3.23 13.82 0.09
CA VAL A 12 -2.88 12.61 -0.69
C VAL A 12 -1.59 12.82 -1.48
N LEU A 13 -1.44 13.97 -2.16
CA LEU A 13 -0.22 14.31 -2.91
C LEU A 13 1.00 14.37 -1.98
N SER A 14 0.86 14.94 -0.79
CA SER A 14 1.94 15.01 0.19
C SER A 14 2.36 13.62 0.68
N ILE A 15 1.42 12.74 1.04
CA ILE A 15 1.75 11.37 1.48
C ILE A 15 2.39 10.57 0.35
N PHE A 16 1.79 10.58 -0.83
CA PHE A 16 2.27 9.78 -1.95
C PHE A 16 3.65 10.26 -2.43
N GLY A 17 3.81 11.58 -2.59
CA GLY A 17 5.07 12.19 -3.00
C GLY A 17 6.19 11.96 -1.98
N SER A 18 5.92 12.18 -0.69
CA SER A 18 6.91 11.93 0.36
C SER A 18 7.28 10.45 0.48
N SER A 19 6.31 9.53 0.34
CA SER A 19 6.57 8.09 0.41
C SER A 19 7.44 7.59 -0.74
N ILE A 20 7.14 8.01 -1.98
CA ILE A 20 7.97 7.69 -3.16
C ILE A 20 9.36 8.28 -2.99
N PHE A 21 9.46 9.54 -2.57
CA PHE A 21 10.75 10.20 -2.35
C PHE A 21 11.59 9.44 -1.33
N THR A 22 11.02 9.08 -0.17
CA THR A 22 11.70 8.30 0.86
C THR A 22 12.13 6.93 0.34
N ALA A 23 11.22 6.17 -0.26
CA ALA A 23 11.51 4.84 -0.78
C ALA A 23 12.61 4.86 -1.86
N TYR A 24 12.53 5.81 -2.79
CA TYR A 24 13.53 6.00 -3.84
C TYR A 24 14.92 6.31 -3.26
N ASN A 25 15.01 7.25 -2.32
CA ASN A 25 16.29 7.62 -1.71
C ASN A 25 16.90 6.47 -0.91
N LEU A 26 16.10 5.71 -0.17
CA LEU A 26 16.57 4.52 0.54
C LEU A 26 17.11 3.46 -0.41
N CYS A 27 16.41 3.19 -1.51
CA CYS A 27 16.87 2.26 -2.55
C CYS A 27 18.19 2.74 -3.17
N LYS A 28 18.30 4.04 -3.46
CA LYS A 28 19.54 4.65 -3.99
C LYS A 28 20.72 4.51 -3.03
N ILE A 29 20.53 4.81 -1.75
CA ILE A 29 21.57 4.66 -0.70
C ILE A 29 22.04 3.21 -0.62
N LYS A 30 21.12 2.26 -0.77
CA LYS A 30 21.37 0.82 -0.63
C LYS A 30 21.75 0.14 -1.95
N LYS A 31 21.87 0.91 -3.04
CA LYS A 31 22.19 0.43 -4.39
C LYS A 31 21.22 -0.64 -4.91
N ILE A 32 19.94 -0.51 -4.56
CA ILE A 32 18.84 -1.35 -5.06
C ILE A 32 18.13 -0.57 -6.18
N HIS A 33 17.79 -1.25 -7.27
CA HIS A 33 17.01 -0.64 -8.33
C HIS A 33 15.58 -0.36 -7.86
N PHE A 34 15.07 0.85 -8.12
CA PHE A 34 13.68 1.20 -7.80
C PHE A 34 12.69 0.65 -8.85
N ILE A 35 13.17 0.48 -10.08
CA ILE A 35 12.44 -0.02 -11.24
C ILE A 35 13.23 -1.21 -11.80
N ASN A 36 12.52 -2.22 -12.29
CA ASN A 36 13.15 -3.39 -12.90
C ASN A 36 14.11 -3.01 -14.05
N PRO A 37 15.43 -3.27 -13.94
CA PRO A 37 16.40 -2.90 -14.96
C PRO A 37 16.23 -3.67 -16.28
N GLU A 38 15.63 -4.87 -16.24
CA GLU A 38 15.37 -5.64 -17.47
C GLU A 38 14.22 -5.04 -18.29
N LEU A 39 13.21 -4.45 -17.64
CA LEU A 39 12.12 -3.77 -18.35
C LEU A 39 12.64 -2.57 -19.15
N ILE A 40 13.58 -1.81 -18.58
CA ILE A 40 14.17 -0.61 -19.21
C ILE A 40 14.87 -0.96 -20.54
N LYS A 41 15.42 -2.16 -20.67
CA LYS A 41 16.07 -2.62 -21.91
C LYS A 41 15.07 -2.85 -23.06
N HIS A 42 13.79 -3.08 -22.75
CA HIS A 42 12.75 -3.40 -23.72
C HIS A 42 11.70 -2.28 -23.82
N LYS A 43 11.96 -1.28 -24.67
CA LYS A 43 11.14 -0.04 -24.78
C LYS A 43 9.63 -0.25 -24.84
N SER A 44 9.15 -1.22 -25.63
CA SER A 44 7.70 -1.51 -25.76
C SER A 44 7.11 -2.02 -24.44
N LYS A 45 7.75 -3.00 -23.80
CA LYS A 45 7.33 -3.50 -22.48
C LYS A 45 7.39 -2.43 -21.40
N PHE A 46 8.43 -1.59 -21.43
CA PHE A 46 8.53 -0.45 -20.52
C PHE A 46 7.40 0.56 -20.72
N GLY A 47 7.01 0.82 -21.97
CA GLY A 47 5.86 1.68 -22.29
C GLY A 47 4.55 1.15 -21.70
N GLU A 48 4.25 -0.14 -21.91
CA GLU A 48 3.06 -0.80 -21.35
C GLU A 48 3.07 -0.79 -19.81
N TYR A 49 4.24 -1.01 -19.21
CA TYR A 49 4.45 -0.94 -17.77
C TYR A 49 4.10 0.45 -17.21
N MET A 50 4.65 1.51 -17.81
CA MET A 50 4.39 2.89 -17.37
C MET A 50 2.93 3.32 -17.61
N ILE A 51 2.29 2.87 -18.69
CA ILE A 51 0.86 3.10 -18.93
C ILE A 51 0.02 2.45 -17.82
N THR A 52 0.35 1.21 -17.44
CA THR A 52 -0.36 0.49 -16.36
C THR A 52 -0.22 1.22 -15.03
N ILE A 53 0.98 1.69 -14.69
CA ILE A 53 1.21 2.50 -13.49
C ILE A 53 0.40 3.80 -13.55
N GLY A 54 0.41 4.51 -14.68
CA GLY A 54 -0.38 5.72 -14.87
C GLY A 54 -1.88 5.49 -14.64
N ASN A 55 -2.40 4.38 -15.16
CA ASN A 55 -3.79 3.96 -14.97
C ASN A 55 -4.12 3.52 -13.52
N THR A 56 -3.10 3.16 -12.74
CA THR A 56 -3.24 2.79 -11.31
C THR A 56 -3.22 4.03 -10.42
N ILE A 57 -2.38 5.02 -10.76
CA ILE A 57 -2.23 6.26 -9.99
C ILE A 57 -3.56 7.01 -9.89
N PHE A 58 -4.30 7.17 -10.99
CA PHE A 58 -5.56 7.92 -10.98
C PHE A 58 -6.59 7.37 -9.97
N PRO A 59 -6.94 6.07 -9.97
CA PRO A 59 -7.78 5.46 -8.94
C PRO A 59 -7.27 5.65 -7.51
N VAL A 60 -5.95 5.56 -7.26
CA VAL A 60 -5.38 5.83 -5.92
C VAL A 60 -5.76 7.22 -5.45
N PHE A 61 -5.50 8.24 -6.28
CA PHE A 61 -5.76 9.63 -5.92
C PHE A 61 -7.27 9.88 -5.74
N THR A 62 -8.10 9.42 -6.66
CA THR A 62 -9.55 9.64 -6.60
C THR A 62 -10.16 8.92 -5.40
N THR A 63 -9.88 7.65 -5.19
CA THR A 63 -10.46 6.85 -4.10
C THR A 63 -10.02 7.37 -2.74
N THR A 64 -8.72 7.61 -2.55
CA THR A 64 -8.18 8.18 -1.30
C THR A 64 -8.80 9.54 -1.00
N THR A 65 -8.96 10.39 -2.03
CA THR A 65 -9.56 11.71 -1.87
C THR A 65 -11.04 11.63 -1.47
N CYS A 66 -11.82 10.78 -2.15
CA CYS A 66 -13.23 10.58 -1.83
C CYS A 66 -13.41 10.03 -0.41
N ILE A 67 -12.60 9.05 0.01
CA ILE A 67 -12.64 8.49 1.35
C ILE A 67 -12.30 9.55 2.40
N ASN A 68 -11.23 10.32 2.20
CA ASN A 68 -10.83 11.38 3.12
C ASN A 68 -11.91 12.46 3.26
N VAL A 69 -12.55 12.86 2.15
CA VAL A 69 -13.68 13.82 2.19
C VAL A 69 -14.86 13.23 2.97
N TYR A 70 -15.19 11.95 2.75
CA TYR A 70 -16.27 11.27 3.46
C TYR A 70 -16.02 11.18 4.97
N PHE A 71 -14.79 10.86 5.40
CA PHE A 71 -14.44 10.76 6.82
C PHE A 71 -13.98 12.07 7.45
N MET A 72 -13.95 13.18 6.71
CA MET A 72 -13.37 14.45 7.16
C MET A 72 -13.95 14.93 8.50
N GLU A 73 -15.25 14.73 8.72
CA GLU A 73 -15.95 15.15 9.95
C GLU A 73 -15.73 14.19 11.14
N ARG A 74 -15.14 13.02 10.88
CA ARG A 74 -14.84 12.03 11.92
C ARG A 74 -13.46 12.23 12.55
N PHE A 75 -12.56 12.98 11.90
CA PHE A 75 -11.26 13.30 12.45
C PHE A 75 -11.39 14.17 13.69
N ASP A 76 -10.65 13.84 14.74
CA ASP A 76 -10.60 14.69 15.93
C ASP A 76 -9.88 16.00 15.60
N THR A 77 -10.43 17.10 16.12
CA THR A 77 -9.86 18.44 15.96
C THR A 77 -8.85 18.75 17.05
N ASN A 78 -8.91 18.04 18.17
CA ASN A 78 -7.96 18.16 19.26
C ASN A 78 -6.78 17.23 19.03
N LYS A 79 -5.59 17.71 19.40
CA LYS A 79 -4.40 16.86 19.40
C LYS A 79 -4.53 15.82 20.51
N HIS A 80 -4.27 14.58 20.16
CA HIS A 80 -4.19 13.51 21.15
C HIS A 80 -2.87 13.56 21.94
N SER A 81 -2.89 12.95 23.13
CA SER A 81 -1.67 12.75 23.91
C SER A 81 -0.75 11.76 23.19
N PHE A 82 0.56 11.80 23.49
CA PHE A 82 1.52 10.86 22.90
C PHE A 82 1.13 9.39 23.08
N LEU A 83 0.62 9.02 24.28
CA LEU A 83 0.17 7.66 24.54
C LEU A 83 -1.05 7.30 23.68
N GLN A 84 -2.02 8.20 23.56
CA GLN A 84 -3.19 7.99 22.71
C GLN A 84 -2.78 7.84 21.24
N THR A 85 -1.85 8.67 20.75
CA THR A 85 -1.28 8.55 19.40
C THR A 85 -0.62 7.20 19.18
N LEU A 86 0.18 6.72 20.13
CA LEU A 86 0.80 5.39 20.02
C LEU A 86 -0.27 4.28 19.95
N LEU A 87 -1.30 4.35 20.80
CA LEU A 87 -2.40 3.38 20.81
C LEU A 87 -3.23 3.43 19.53
N ASN A 88 -3.54 4.63 19.02
CA ASN A 88 -4.27 4.82 17.77
C ASN A 88 -3.49 4.27 16.57
N CYS A 89 -2.19 4.54 16.48
CA CYS A 89 -1.33 3.99 15.42
C CYS A 89 -1.22 2.46 15.52
N ALA A 90 -1.09 1.90 16.72
CA ALA A 90 -1.07 0.45 16.92
C ALA A 90 -2.40 -0.21 16.51
N ALA A 91 -3.52 0.38 16.93
CA ALA A 91 -4.86 -0.08 16.54
C ALA A 91 -5.06 0.06 15.02
N TYR A 92 -4.60 1.16 14.41
CA TYR A 92 -4.62 1.36 12.97
C TYR A 92 -3.89 0.20 12.27
N SER A 93 -2.68 -0.13 12.73
CA SER A 93 -1.90 -1.22 12.14
C SER A 93 -2.61 -2.55 12.23
N ILE A 94 -3.18 -2.91 13.39
CA ILE A 94 -3.90 -4.18 13.55
C ILE A 94 -5.08 -4.28 12.57
N ILE A 95 -5.88 -3.22 12.45
CA ILE A 95 -7.07 -3.22 11.58
C ILE A 95 -6.66 -3.21 10.10
N ALA A 96 -5.69 -2.39 9.72
CA ALA A 96 -5.21 -2.32 8.34
C ALA A 96 -4.63 -3.66 7.88
N GLU A 97 -3.79 -4.31 8.72
CA GLU A 97 -3.23 -5.63 8.42
C GLU A 97 -4.30 -6.71 8.33
N MET A 98 -5.33 -6.66 9.19
CA MET A 98 -6.42 -7.64 9.14
C MET A 98 -7.22 -7.49 7.84
N SER A 99 -7.66 -6.26 7.55
CA SER A 99 -8.43 -5.94 6.34
C SER A 99 -7.64 -6.36 5.10
N TYR A 100 -6.36 -6.01 5.04
CA TYR A 100 -5.51 -6.38 3.91
C TYR A 100 -5.27 -7.89 3.85
N TYR A 101 -4.99 -8.57 4.97
CA TYR A 101 -4.78 -10.02 4.99
C TYR A 101 -5.99 -10.78 4.42
N VAL A 102 -7.20 -10.45 4.88
CA VAL A 102 -8.44 -11.08 4.43
C VAL A 102 -8.65 -10.82 2.95
N TYR A 103 -8.54 -9.57 2.52
CA TYR A 103 -8.65 -9.17 1.12
C TYR A 103 -7.64 -9.91 0.24
N HIS A 104 -6.36 -9.83 0.59
CA HIS A 104 -5.26 -10.35 -0.19
C HIS A 104 -5.36 -11.87 -0.32
N ARG A 105 -5.65 -12.58 0.78
CA ARG A 105 -5.88 -14.02 0.72
C ARG A 105 -7.10 -14.40 -0.13
N ALA A 106 -8.17 -13.61 -0.08
CA ALA A 106 -9.38 -13.85 -0.87
C ALA A 106 -9.16 -13.64 -2.38
N ILE A 107 -8.43 -12.59 -2.78
CA ILE A 107 -8.16 -12.33 -4.21
C ILE A 107 -7.23 -13.37 -4.84
N HIS A 108 -6.47 -14.11 -4.03
CA HIS A 108 -5.69 -15.27 -4.48
C HIS A 108 -6.54 -16.51 -4.79
N HIS A 109 -7.85 -16.46 -4.56
CA HIS A 109 -8.76 -17.50 -5.02
C HIS A 109 -8.83 -17.52 -6.56
N LYS A 110 -8.75 -18.72 -7.15
CA LYS A 110 -8.52 -18.99 -8.59
C LYS A 110 -9.25 -18.04 -9.56
N TYR A 111 -10.55 -17.80 -9.33
CA TYR A 111 -11.37 -16.99 -10.22
C TYR A 111 -11.12 -15.49 -10.07
N VAL A 112 -10.94 -15.02 -8.84
CA VAL A 112 -10.70 -13.61 -8.52
C VAL A 112 -9.29 -13.22 -8.95
N TYR A 113 -8.32 -14.09 -8.68
CA TYR A 113 -6.92 -13.89 -9.04
C TYR A 113 -6.75 -13.58 -10.52
N LYS A 114 -7.30 -14.45 -11.38
CA LYS A 114 -7.14 -14.33 -12.83
C LYS A 114 -7.61 -12.96 -13.35
N GLN A 115 -8.65 -12.38 -12.75
CA GLN A 115 -9.27 -11.14 -13.20
C GLN A 115 -8.67 -9.89 -12.57
N ILE A 116 -8.28 -9.96 -11.29
CA ILE A 116 -7.96 -8.76 -10.49
C ILE A 116 -6.46 -8.69 -10.20
N HIS A 117 -5.87 -9.79 -9.68
CA HIS A 117 -4.56 -9.77 -9.03
C HIS A 117 -3.44 -10.43 -9.84
N SER A 118 -3.76 -11.07 -10.97
CA SER A 118 -2.78 -11.70 -11.87
C SER A 118 -1.80 -10.70 -12.47
N LYS A 119 -2.24 -9.45 -12.69
CA LYS A 119 -1.38 -8.38 -13.21
C LYS A 119 -0.27 -8.02 -12.23
N HIS A 120 -0.61 -7.95 -10.95
CA HIS A 120 0.34 -7.67 -9.87
C HIS A 120 1.44 -8.75 -9.79
N HIS A 121 1.06 -10.01 -9.97
CA HIS A 121 1.97 -11.17 -9.98
C HIS A 121 2.65 -11.45 -11.32
N GLU A 122 2.48 -10.60 -12.33
CA GLU A 122 3.15 -10.77 -13.63
C GLU A 122 4.67 -10.71 -13.47
N ASN A 123 5.16 -9.85 -12.57
CA ASN A 123 6.56 -9.77 -12.18
C ASN A 123 6.81 -10.64 -10.94
N ILE A 124 7.54 -11.75 -11.12
CA ILE A 124 7.98 -12.60 -10.00
C ILE A 124 9.17 -11.98 -9.27
N VAL A 125 10.10 -11.37 -10.03
CA VAL A 125 11.20 -10.57 -9.48
C VAL A 125 10.70 -9.14 -9.38
N VAL A 126 10.31 -8.75 -8.17
CA VAL A 126 9.70 -7.45 -7.89
C VAL A 126 10.72 -6.39 -7.50
N TYR A 127 10.37 -5.15 -7.82
CA TYR A 127 11.06 -3.92 -7.46
C TYR A 127 10.06 -2.93 -6.87
N PRO A 128 10.51 -1.93 -6.09
CA PRO A 128 9.61 -1.02 -5.38
C PRO A 128 8.48 -0.41 -6.22
N LEU A 129 8.75 0.00 -7.47
CA LEU A 129 7.73 0.59 -8.33
C LEU A 129 6.63 -0.41 -8.77
N ASP A 130 6.88 -1.73 -8.69
CA ASP A 130 5.88 -2.76 -8.98
C ASP A 130 4.71 -2.74 -8.00
N SER A 131 4.85 -2.07 -6.84
CA SER A 131 3.74 -1.75 -5.93
C SER A 131 2.66 -0.82 -6.53
N LEU A 132 2.83 -0.34 -7.77
CA LEU A 132 1.82 0.39 -8.53
C LEU A 132 1.38 -0.35 -9.79
N TYR A 133 1.80 -1.61 -9.97
CA TYR A 133 1.51 -2.38 -11.16
C TYR A 133 0.28 -3.28 -10.97
N PHE A 134 -0.87 -2.62 -10.85
CA PHE A 134 -2.15 -3.24 -10.49
C PHE A 134 -3.21 -3.10 -11.58
N THR A 135 -4.31 -3.84 -11.44
CA THR A 135 -5.57 -3.46 -12.10
C THR A 135 -6.26 -2.37 -11.28
N SER A 136 -7.13 -1.56 -11.92
CA SER A 136 -7.83 -0.48 -11.21
C SER A 136 -8.72 -0.99 -10.07
N ILE A 137 -9.32 -2.17 -10.19
CA ILE A 137 -10.15 -2.76 -9.14
C ILE A 137 -9.29 -3.19 -7.95
N ASP A 138 -8.15 -3.83 -8.22
CA ASP A 138 -7.21 -4.29 -7.20
C ASP A 138 -6.76 -3.12 -6.31
N ILE A 139 -6.27 -2.04 -6.95
CA ILE A 139 -5.77 -0.89 -6.20
C ILE A 139 -6.85 -0.16 -5.42
N ILE A 140 -8.11 -0.12 -5.90
CA ILE A 140 -9.23 0.46 -5.15
C ILE A 140 -9.48 -0.35 -3.87
N CYS A 141 -9.48 -1.68 -3.96
CA CYS A 141 -9.66 -2.54 -2.79
C CYS A 141 -8.47 -2.44 -1.83
N TYR A 142 -7.24 -2.43 -2.35
CA TYR A 142 -6.02 -2.21 -1.56
C TYR A 142 -6.09 -0.90 -0.76
N VAL A 143 -6.36 0.21 -1.43
CA VAL A 143 -6.53 1.52 -0.79
C VAL A 143 -7.65 1.44 0.24
N SER A 144 -8.81 0.86 -0.10
CA SER A 144 -9.91 0.71 0.86
C SER A 144 -9.49 -0.04 2.14
N CYS A 145 -8.61 -1.04 2.05
CA CYS A 145 -8.08 -1.73 3.23
C CYS A 145 -7.26 -0.80 4.12
N LEU A 146 -6.36 0.01 3.54
CA LEU A 146 -5.56 0.99 4.29
C LEU A 146 -6.42 2.07 4.97
N HIS A 147 -7.58 2.38 4.41
CA HIS A 147 -8.49 3.37 4.99
C HIS A 147 -9.52 2.79 5.95
N SER A 148 -9.73 1.47 5.95
CA SER A 148 -10.68 0.80 6.84
C SER A 148 -10.54 1.11 8.33
N PRO A 149 -9.35 1.41 8.91
CA PRO A 149 -9.25 1.79 10.31
C PRO A 149 -10.07 3.03 10.70
N LEU A 150 -10.33 3.94 9.75
CA LEU A 150 -11.15 5.14 9.99
C LEU A 150 -12.59 4.80 10.41
N LEU A 151 -13.09 3.60 10.06
CA LEU A 151 -14.41 3.12 10.50
C LEU A 151 -14.49 2.87 12.01
N PHE A 152 -13.35 2.55 12.64
CA PHE A 152 -13.30 2.05 14.01
C PHE A 152 -12.61 3.02 14.96
N ILE A 153 -11.62 3.76 14.47
CA ILE A 153 -10.77 4.64 15.28
C ILE A 153 -11.09 6.09 14.94
N LYS A 154 -11.22 6.93 15.97
CA LYS A 154 -11.19 8.39 15.81
C LYS A 154 -9.74 8.84 15.94
N MET A 155 -9.15 9.24 14.82
CA MET A 155 -7.77 9.72 14.74
C MET A 155 -7.79 11.22 14.49
N ASP A 156 -6.72 11.92 14.89
CA ASP A 156 -6.45 13.24 14.34
C ASP A 156 -5.73 13.13 12.98
N TRP A 157 -5.61 14.24 12.27
CA TRP A 157 -4.96 14.27 10.95
C TRP A 157 -3.47 13.90 10.98
N PHE A 158 -2.79 14.11 12.10
CA PHE A 158 -1.36 13.84 12.24
C PHE A 158 -1.09 12.35 12.42
N GLU A 159 -1.84 11.69 13.30
CA GLU A 159 -1.80 10.24 13.50
C GLU A 159 -2.06 9.51 12.18
N TYR A 160 -3.10 9.94 11.47
CA TYR A 160 -3.48 9.36 10.20
C TYR A 160 -2.44 9.59 9.11
N PHE A 161 -1.84 10.78 9.06
CA PHE A 161 -0.73 11.08 8.17
C PHE A 161 0.45 10.14 8.40
N ILE A 162 0.89 9.98 9.66
CA ILE A 162 2.03 9.12 10.00
C ILE A 162 1.73 7.66 9.66
N ALA A 163 0.54 7.17 10.02
CA ALA A 163 0.15 5.80 9.75
C ALA A 163 0.14 5.51 8.24
N LEU A 164 -0.56 6.32 7.44
CA LEU A 164 -0.57 6.14 5.99
C LEU A 164 0.81 6.31 5.36
N TYR A 165 1.59 7.33 5.75
CA TYR A 165 2.94 7.54 5.25
C TYR A 165 3.83 6.31 5.49
N PHE A 166 3.76 5.74 6.69
CA PHE A 166 4.48 4.51 7.02
C PHE A 166 4.06 3.35 6.11
N TYR A 167 2.75 3.10 5.99
CA TYR A 167 2.23 1.98 5.19
C TYR A 167 2.52 2.13 3.69
N VAL A 168 2.37 3.32 3.13
CA VAL A 168 2.64 3.57 1.71
C VAL A 168 4.14 3.42 1.43
N THR A 169 5.00 3.98 2.29
CA THR A 169 6.45 3.83 2.16
C THR A 169 6.87 2.36 2.28
N MET A 170 6.36 1.64 3.27
CA MET A 170 6.65 0.22 3.45
C MET A 170 6.09 -0.64 2.32
N GLY A 171 4.96 -0.27 1.72
CA GLY A 171 4.42 -0.93 0.53
C GLY A 171 5.36 -0.86 -0.67
N PHE A 172 6.02 0.29 -0.90
CA PHE A 172 7.10 0.38 -1.89
C PHE A 172 8.29 -0.50 -1.49
N LEU A 173 8.76 -0.38 -0.25
CA LEU A 173 9.99 -1.05 0.18
C LEU A 173 9.85 -2.58 0.30
N SER A 174 8.64 -3.10 0.56
CA SER A 174 8.38 -4.55 0.68
C SER A 174 8.48 -5.29 -0.65
N HIS A 175 8.36 -4.58 -1.78
CA HIS A 175 8.66 -5.09 -3.12
C HIS A 175 10.18 -5.07 -3.42
N SER A 176 10.98 -5.17 -2.37
CA SER A 176 12.43 -5.34 -2.45
C SER A 176 12.89 -6.16 -1.25
N ASN A 177 14.13 -6.64 -1.30
CA ASN A 177 14.76 -7.30 -0.16
C ASN A 177 15.35 -6.31 0.86
N LEU A 178 15.01 -5.02 0.79
CA LEU A 178 15.64 -3.99 1.61
C LEU A 178 15.33 -4.14 3.10
N CYS A 179 14.05 -4.34 3.43
CA CYS A 179 13.59 -4.46 4.81
C CYS A 179 13.56 -5.93 5.23
N TYR A 180 12.80 -6.74 4.50
CA TYR A 180 12.64 -8.18 4.72
C TYR A 180 11.98 -8.81 3.48
N ASN A 181 12.16 -10.12 3.29
CA ASN A 181 11.75 -10.83 2.06
C ASN A 181 10.30 -11.31 2.05
N HIS A 182 9.44 -10.90 2.98
CA HIS A 182 8.10 -11.48 3.16
C HIS A 182 7.26 -11.37 1.88
N HIS A 183 7.11 -10.17 1.32
CA HIS A 183 6.32 -9.97 0.11
C HIS A 183 7.05 -10.43 -1.17
N VAL A 184 8.38 -10.36 -1.20
CA VAL A 184 9.18 -10.99 -2.28
C VAL A 184 8.93 -12.50 -2.34
N LEU A 185 8.88 -13.19 -1.19
CA LEU A 185 8.54 -14.60 -1.10
C LEU A 185 7.07 -14.85 -1.48
N HIS A 186 6.17 -13.92 -1.17
CA HIS A 186 4.78 -13.98 -1.62
C HIS A 186 4.68 -14.03 -3.15
N HIS A 187 5.35 -13.13 -3.87
CA HIS A 187 5.40 -13.15 -5.35
C HIS A 187 6.02 -14.45 -5.90
N LYS A 188 6.99 -15.03 -5.19
CA LYS A 188 7.66 -16.26 -5.61
C LYS A 188 6.85 -17.53 -5.36
N LEU A 189 6.18 -17.63 -4.20
CA LEU A 189 5.55 -18.86 -3.71
C LEU A 189 4.01 -18.83 -3.79
N PHE A 190 3.43 -17.65 -3.99
CA PHE A 190 2.01 -17.38 -4.27
C PHE A 190 1.01 -17.67 -3.13
N LYS A 191 1.26 -18.69 -2.30
CA LYS A 191 0.32 -19.23 -1.30
C LYS A 191 0.72 -18.98 0.16
N CYS A 192 1.37 -17.85 0.44
CA CYS A 192 1.87 -17.49 1.76
C CYS A 192 2.01 -15.98 1.89
N ASN A 193 2.31 -15.46 3.09
CA ASN A 193 2.74 -14.08 3.30
C ASN A 193 1.74 -13.04 2.77
N TYR A 194 0.50 -13.07 3.26
CA TYR A 194 -0.58 -12.22 2.79
C TYR A 194 -0.67 -10.85 3.50
N CYS A 195 -0.04 -10.68 4.67
CA CYS A 195 0.02 -9.38 5.34
C CYS A 195 0.79 -8.34 4.52
N LEU A 196 0.60 -7.06 4.81
CA LEU A 196 1.24 -5.97 4.07
C LEU A 196 2.61 -5.64 4.64
N VAL A 197 2.66 -5.33 5.94
CA VAL A 197 3.89 -4.93 6.63
C VAL A 197 4.19 -5.90 7.77
N PHE A 198 3.27 -6.02 8.71
CA PHE A 198 3.45 -6.84 9.90
C PHE A 198 2.77 -8.20 9.75
N PRO A 199 3.49 -9.32 9.88
CA PRO A 199 2.96 -10.65 9.60
C PRO A 199 2.08 -11.23 10.72
N PHE A 200 1.32 -10.39 11.44
CA PHE A 200 0.50 -10.82 12.58
C PHE A 200 -0.46 -11.96 12.19
N PHE A 201 -1.19 -11.75 11.09
CA PHE A 201 -2.20 -12.70 10.63
C PHE A 201 -1.60 -13.86 9.85
N ASP A 202 -0.46 -13.65 9.19
CA ASP A 202 0.30 -14.77 8.63
C ASP A 202 0.79 -15.75 9.70
N ILE A 203 1.20 -15.25 10.87
CA ILE A 203 1.56 -16.10 12.01
C ILE A 203 0.30 -16.78 12.56
N ALA A 204 -0.74 -16.00 12.86
CA ALA A 204 -1.96 -16.51 13.48
C ALA A 204 -2.65 -17.61 12.64
N PHE A 205 -2.67 -17.46 11.31
CA PHE A 205 -3.29 -18.39 10.37
C PHE A 205 -2.29 -19.33 9.68
N GLN A 206 -1.04 -19.37 10.15
CA GLN A 206 0.01 -20.28 9.67
C GLN A 206 0.31 -20.17 8.16
N THR A 207 0.20 -18.96 7.61
CA THR A 207 0.56 -18.64 6.22
C THR A 207 1.93 -17.96 6.09
N LEU A 208 2.67 -17.78 7.19
CA LEU A 208 4.04 -17.23 7.16
C LEU A 208 5.05 -18.21 6.52
N ARG A 209 5.90 -17.66 5.65
CA ARG A 209 7.07 -18.31 5.06
C ARG A 209 8.28 -17.37 5.13
N MET A 210 9.39 -17.92 5.61
CA MET A 210 10.64 -17.18 5.84
C MET A 210 11.74 -17.49 4.82
N LYS A 211 11.58 -18.56 4.03
CA LYS A 211 12.50 -19.03 2.99
C LYS A 211 11.73 -19.68 1.84
#